data_AF-E0XPG1-F1
#
_entry.id   AF-E0XPG1-F1
#
_cell.length_a   1.000
_cell.length_b   1.000
_cell.length_c   1.000
_cell.angle_alpha   90.00
_cell.angle_beta   90.00
_cell.angle_gamma   90.00
#
_symmetry.space_group_name_H-M   'P 1'
#
loop_
_entity.id
_entity.type
_entity.pdbx_description
1 polymer ?
#
loop_
_entity_poly.entity_id
_entity_poly.type
_entity_poly.pdbx_seq_one_letter_code
_entity_poly.pdbx_strand_id
1 'polypeptide(L)' 'MVSLAEGMVWVLPDHLGAVIVVVKSQIYSIQLSVSGIRPTQGKTLEVMQVRRGS' A
#
# COMPACT_ATOMS: atom_id res chain seq x y z
N MET A 1 2.97 -4.33 -11.15
CA MET A 1 2.85 -2.89 -10.83
C MET A 1 3.79 -2.48 -9.69
N VAL A 2 3.75 -3.12 -8.51
CA VAL A 2 4.67 -2.82 -7.39
C VAL A 2 6.15 -3.08 -7.70
N SER A 3 6.47 -4.15 -8.44
CA SER A 3 7.85 -4.49 -8.81
C SER A 3 8.54 -3.43 -9.68
N LEU A 4 7.77 -2.69 -10.48
CA LEU A 4 8.28 -1.71 -11.46
C LEU A 4 8.41 -0.29 -10.91
N ALA A 5 7.80 0.00 -9.76
CA ALA A 5 7.83 1.34 -9.17
C ALA A 5 9.07 1.54 -8.29
N GLU A 6 9.71 2.71 -8.34
CA GLU A 6 10.83 3.09 -7.46
C GLU A 6 10.35 3.59 -6.09
N GLY A 7 9.17 4.21 -6.07
CA GLY A 7 8.44 4.62 -4.88
C GLY A 7 6.95 4.37 -5.04
N MET A 8 6.23 4.32 -3.92
CA MET A 8 4.81 4.03 -3.87
C MET A 8 4.07 5.16 -3.14
N VAL A 9 2.90 5.54 -3.63
CA VAL A 9 1.97 6.45 -2.95
C VAL A 9 0.66 5.72 -2.75
N TRP A 10 0.22 5.58 -1.51
CA TRP A 10 -1.02 4.88 -1.16
C TRP A 10 -2.04 5.88 -0.66
N VAL A 11 -3.10 6.07 -1.45
CA VAL A 11 -4.24 6.94 -1.10
C VAL A 11 -5.42 6.05 -0.73
N LEU A 12 -5.91 6.21 0.49
CA LEU A 12 -6.94 5.33 1.03
C LEU A 12 -8.01 6.12 1.79
N PRO A 13 -9.30 5.75 1.65
CA PRO A 13 -10.36 6.35 2.44
C PRO A 13 -10.32 5.84 3.89
N ASP A 14 -10.74 6.68 4.82
CA ASP A 14 -11.00 6.28 6.20
C ASP A 14 -12.35 5.57 6.35
N HIS A 15 -12.38 4.55 7.20
CA HIS A 15 -13.62 3.93 7.66
C HIS A 15 -13.57 3.75 9.17
N LEU A 16 -14.33 4.58 9.89
CA LEU A 16 -14.41 4.57 11.36
C LEU A 16 -13.02 4.63 12.04
N GLY A 17 -12.09 5.41 11.50
CA GLY A 17 -10.72 5.51 12.02
C GLY A 17 -9.82 4.33 11.70
N ALA A 18 -10.22 3.45 10.78
CA ALA A 18 -9.48 2.27 10.38
C ALA A 18 -9.29 2.16 8.87
N VAL A 19 -8.23 1.45 8.47
CA VAL A 19 -7.96 1.09 7.08
C VAL A 19 -8.99 0.07 6.59
N ILE A 20 -9.61 0.35 5.45
CA ILE A 20 -10.61 -0.52 4.83
C ILE A 20 -10.05 -1.88 4.38
N VAL A 21 -10.92 -2.89 4.37
CA VAL A 21 -10.56 -4.28 4.02
C VAL A 21 -9.94 -4.40 2.63
N VAL A 22 -10.40 -3.61 1.66
CA VAL A 22 -9.87 -3.64 0.28
C VAL A 22 -8.39 -3.26 0.25
N VAL A 23 -7.99 -2.22 0.99
CA VAL A 23 -6.59 -1.77 1.06
C VAL A 23 -5.75 -2.84 1.74
N LYS A 24 -6.23 -3.40 2.86
CA LYS A 24 -5.54 -4.52 3.52
C LYS A 24 -5.34 -5.70 2.57
N SER A 25 -6.38 -6.08 1.84
CA SER A 25 -6.34 -7.18 0.87
C SER A 25 -5.30 -6.93 -0.23
N GLN A 26 -5.25 -5.71 -0.78
CA GLN A 26 -4.22 -5.34 -1.76
C GLN A 26 -2.81 -5.49 -1.19
N ILE A 27 -2.56 -5.03 0.04
CA ILE A 27 -1.26 -5.19 0.70
C ILE A 27 -0.91 -6.66 0.89
N TYR A 28 -1.86 -7.46 1.38
CA TYR A 28 -1.66 -8.91 1.58
C TYR A 28 -1.40 -9.66 0.29
N SER A 29 -1.92 -9.18 -0.84
CA SER A 29 -1.66 -9.79 -2.14
C SER A 29 -0.22 -9.58 -2.65
N ILE A 30 0.54 -8.66 -2.05
CA ILE A 30 1.92 -8.40 -2.46
C ILE A 30 2.84 -9.46 -1.85
N GLN A 31 3.47 -10.24 -2.73
CA GLN A 31 4.46 -11.24 -2.33
C GLN A 31 5.73 -10.57 -1.79
N LEU A 32 6.27 -11.09 -0.68
CA LEU A 32 7.50 -10.57 -0.06
C LEU A 32 8.77 -10.86 -0.91
N SER A 33 8.74 -11.92 -1.71
CA SER A 33 9.81 -12.30 -2.63
C SER A 33 9.21 -12.95 -3.87
N VAL A 34 9.62 -12.49 -5.05
CA VAL A 34 9.25 -13.04 -6.35
C VAL A 34 10.55 -13.36 -7.08
N SER A 35 10.86 -14.65 -7.24
CA SER A 35 12.09 -15.12 -7.90
C SER A 35 13.38 -14.48 -7.34
N GLY A 36 13.44 -14.27 -6.01
CA GLY A 36 14.58 -13.65 -5.32
C GLY A 36 14.53 -12.13 -5.26
N ILE A 37 13.62 -11.47 -5.99
CA ILE A 37 13.40 -10.02 -5.95
C ILE A 37 12.42 -9.71 -4.83
N ARG A 38 12.76 -8.78 -3.94
CA ARG A 38 11.87 -8.32 -2.86
C ARG A 38 11.17 -7.03 -3.30
N PRO A 39 9.93 -7.09 -3.82
CA PRO A 39 9.36 -6.05 -4.67
C PRO A 39 9.02 -4.75 -3.93
N THR A 40 8.98 -4.75 -2.60
CA THR A 40 8.67 -3.60 -1.75
C THR A 40 9.83 -3.12 -0.89
N GLN A 41 10.91 -3.90 -0.76
CA GLN A 41 12.02 -3.54 0.13
C GLN A 41 12.92 -2.48 -0.50
N GLY A 42 13.39 -1.53 0.32
CA GLY A 42 14.28 -0.44 -0.11
C GLY A 42 13.61 0.64 -0.96
N LYS A 43 12.27 0.57 -1.13
CA LYS A 43 11.48 1.56 -1.87
C LYS A 43 10.84 2.57 -0.94
N THR A 44 10.72 3.81 -1.39
CA THR A 44 10.02 4.86 -0.65
C THR A 44 8.51 4.61 -0.67
N LEU A 45 7.82 4.82 0.45
CA LEU A 45 6.36 4.71 0.55
C LEU A 45 5.79 5.96 1.21
N GLU A 46 4.86 6.62 0.53
CA GLU A 46 4.05 7.69 1.09
C GLU A 46 2.61 7.20 1.29
N VAL A 47 1.98 7.64 2.39
CA VAL A 47 0.62 7.24 2.76
C VAL A 47 -0.24 8.47 2.97
N MET A 48 -1.40 8.51 2.33
CA MET A 48 -2.39 9.58 2.48
C MET A 48 -3.75 8.98 2.80
N GLN A 49 -4.38 9.50 3.86
CA GLN A 49 -5.74 9.14 4.24
C GLN A 49 -6.73 10.21 3.82
N VAL A 50 -7.78 9.82 3.11
CA VAL A 50 -8.90 10.69 2.77
C VAL A 50 -10.01 10.49 3.77
N ARG A 51 -10.36 11.55 4.50
CA ARG A 51 -11.47 11.59 5.45
C ARG A 51 -12.59 12.46 4.93
N ARG A 52 -13.82 12.11 5.28
CA ARG A 52 -14.97 13.00 5.10
C ARG A 52 -15.22 13.72 6.42
N GLY A 53 -14.92 15.02 6.48
CA GLY A 53 -15.04 15.83 7.70
C GLY A 53 -13.74 15.88 8.50
N SER A 54 -13.79 16.57 9.64
CA SER A 54 -12.69 16.79 10.58
C SER A 54 -12.68 15.75 11.70
#